data_AF-A0A932TPS9-F1
#
_entry.id   AF-A0A932TPS9-F1
#
_cell.length_a   1.000
_cell.length_b   1.000
_cell.length_c   1.000
_cell.angle_alpha   90.00
_cell.angle_beta   90.00
_cell.angle_gamma   90.00
#
_symmetry.space_group_name_H-M   'P 1'
#
loop_
_entity.id
_entity.type
_entity.pdbx_description
1 polymer ?
#
loop_
_entity_poly.entity_id
_entity_poly.type
_entity_poly.pdbx_seq_one_letter_code
_entity_poly.pdbx_strand_id
1 'polypeptide(L)'
;MRCEEVARLLTDYSVGLVRRGQRCAVEQHLAQCEACAAEFRELAGTVAVVRSLPEAEPARDLWPVIRARVLAEPSRLPKNLLLGNLSSYWRPAMALAAAGAAAAALWIWPAAPPTPSAGALAAAQAPYVREHLQFTSVGRLSGAAAAEPVIIFAARYEGLAHP
;
A
#
# COMPACT_ATOMS: atom_id res chain seq x y z
N MET A 1 23.88 -11.06 -12.42
CA MET A 1 22.48 -10.74 -12.74
C MET A 1 22.33 -10.77 -14.26
N ARG A 2 21.18 -11.22 -14.78
CA ARG A 2 20.97 -11.35 -16.24
C ARG A 2 20.35 -10.07 -16.83
N CYS A 3 20.57 -9.80 -18.12
CA CYS A 3 20.03 -8.60 -18.78
C CYS A 3 18.50 -8.49 -18.66
N GLU A 4 17.77 -9.60 -18.85
CA GLU A 4 16.30 -9.64 -18.71
C GLU A 4 15.82 -9.23 -17.30
N GLU A 5 16.59 -9.58 -16.26
CA GLU A 5 16.27 -9.21 -14.89
C GLU A 5 16.52 -7.71 -14.67
N VAL A 6 17.61 -7.17 -15.23
CA VAL A 6 17.96 -5.76 -15.09
C VAL A 6 16.96 -4.89 -15.83
N ALA A 7 16.60 -5.25 -17.06
CA ALA A 7 15.62 -4.54 -17.86
C ALA A 7 14.29 -4.34 -17.11
N ARG A 8 13.82 -5.36 -16.39
CA ARG A 8 12.61 -5.26 -15.55
C ARG A 8 12.78 -4.34 -14.34
N LEU A 9 13.98 -4.22 -13.81
CA LEU A 9 14.27 -3.37 -12.65
C LEU A 9 14.64 -1.93 -13.03
N LEU A 10 14.89 -1.60 -14.30
CA LEU A 10 15.34 -0.26 -14.71
C LEU A 10 14.32 0.84 -14.33
N THR A 11 13.03 0.58 -14.51
CA THR A 11 11.96 1.52 -14.14
C THR A 11 11.99 1.80 -12.64
N ASP A 12 11.96 0.77 -11.81
CA ASP A 12 12.01 0.91 -10.35
C ASP A 12 13.33 1.54 -9.89
N TYR A 13 14.44 1.25 -10.58
CA TYR A 13 15.74 1.84 -10.30
C TYR A 13 15.78 3.34 -10.60
N SER A 14 15.16 3.78 -11.70
CA SER A 14 15.10 5.19 -12.09
C SER A 14 14.42 6.08 -11.04
N VAL A 15 13.47 5.52 -10.28
CA VAL A 15 12.71 6.21 -9.24
C VAL A 15 13.14 5.82 -7.82
N GLY A 16 14.17 4.99 -7.66
CA GLY A 16 14.72 4.62 -6.36
C GLY A 16 13.90 3.60 -5.55
N LEU A 17 13.03 2.83 -6.19
CA LEU A 17 12.15 1.83 -5.57
C LEU A 17 12.76 0.43 -5.42
N VAL A 18 13.95 0.19 -5.99
CA VAL A 18 14.65 -1.10 -5.83
C VAL A 18 15.20 -1.27 -4.41
N ARG A 19 15.17 -2.51 -3.92
CA ARG A 19 15.74 -2.86 -2.62
C ARG A 19 17.26 -2.66 -2.62
N ARG A 20 17.83 -2.28 -1.47
CA ARG A 20 19.29 -2.05 -1.32
C ARG A 20 20.17 -3.18 -1.87
N GLY A 21 19.79 -4.44 -1.64
CA GLY A 21 20.55 -5.60 -2.13
C GLY A 21 20.52 -5.76 -3.66
N GLN A 22 19.44 -5.35 -4.32
CA GLN A 22 19.32 -5.39 -5.78
C GLN A 22 20.01 -4.20 -6.44
N ARG A 23 20.06 -3.06 -5.76
CA ARG A 23 20.67 -1.83 -6.27
C ARG A 23 22.13 -2.02 -6.70
N CYS A 24 22.95 -2.62 -5.85
CA CYS A 24 24.36 -2.89 -6.16
C CYS A 24 24.51 -3.82 -7.38
N ALA A 25 23.65 -4.84 -7.49
CA ALA A 25 23.67 -5.77 -8.62
C ALA A 25 23.27 -5.08 -9.95
N VAL A 26 22.31 -4.17 -9.92
CA VAL A 26 21.93 -3.34 -11.07
C VAL A 26 23.07 -2.41 -11.47
N GLU A 27 23.65 -1.68 -10.51
CA GLU A 27 24.78 -0.76 -10.74
C GLU A 27 26.00 -1.48 -11.34
N GLN A 28 26.35 -2.65 -10.80
CA GLN A 28 27.42 -3.48 -11.34
C GLN A 28 27.13 -3.93 -12.78
N HIS A 29 25.88 -4.31 -13.08
CA HIS A 29 25.51 -4.74 -14.43
C HIS A 29 25.53 -3.58 -15.43
N LEU A 30 25.03 -2.39 -15.05
CA LEU A 30 25.08 -1.20 -15.90
C LEU A 30 26.52 -0.77 -16.22
N ALA A 31 27.47 -1.03 -15.32
CA ALA A 31 28.90 -0.78 -15.57
C ALA A 31 29.53 -1.79 -16.55
N GLN A 32 28.91 -2.94 -16.77
CA GLN A 32 29.48 -4.05 -17.57
C GLN A 32 28.71 -4.32 -18.87
N CYS A 33 27.48 -3.82 -19.00
CA CYS A 33 26.61 -4.05 -20.14
C CYS A 33 26.16 -2.74 -20.78
N GLU A 34 26.75 -2.40 -21.93
CA GLU A 34 26.45 -1.16 -22.65
C GLU A 34 24.99 -1.10 -23.15
N ALA A 35 24.39 -2.24 -23.52
CA ALA A 35 23.00 -2.28 -23.95
C ALA A 35 22.04 -1.83 -22.83
N CYS A 36 22.18 -2.39 -21.63
CA CYS A 36 21.37 -1.98 -20.47
C CYS A 36 21.71 -0.55 -20.02
N ALA A 37 22.95 -0.11 -20.16
CA ALA A 37 23.34 1.28 -19.87
C ALA A 37 22.68 2.27 -20.83
N ALA A 38 22.61 1.94 -22.12
CA ALA A 38 21.93 2.76 -23.13
C ALA A 38 20.42 2.87 -22.86
N GLU A 39 19.76 1.74 -22.57
CA GLU A 39 18.34 1.73 -22.17
C GLU A 39 18.09 2.60 -20.94
N PHE A 40 18.96 2.50 -19.93
CA PHE A 40 18.83 3.32 -18.73
C PHE A 40 19.01 4.81 -19.00
N ARG A 41 19.94 5.20 -19.88
CA ARG A 41 20.12 6.62 -20.28
C ARG A 41 18.89 7.17 -21.00
N GLU A 42 18.27 6.38 -21.88
CA GLU A 42 17.03 6.78 -22.57
C GLU A 42 15.87 7.00 -21.59
N LEU A 43 15.69 6.06 -20.64
CA LEU A 43 14.70 6.18 -19.59
C LEU A 43 14.96 7.40 -18.69
N ALA A 44 16.21 7.60 -18.25
CA ALA A 44 16.60 8.74 -17.43
C ALA A 44 16.39 10.07 -18.16
N GLY A 45 16.66 10.13 -19.46
CA GLY A 45 16.38 11.30 -20.31
C GLY A 45 14.89 11.63 -20.34
N THR A 46 14.03 10.62 -20.50
CA THR A 46 12.57 10.81 -20.45
C THR A 46 12.13 11.38 -19.10
N VAL A 47 12.63 10.83 -17.99
CA VAL A 47 12.33 11.33 -16.64
C VAL A 47 12.80 12.78 -16.46
N ALA A 48 13.98 13.13 -16.99
CA ALA A 48 14.49 14.49 -16.92
C ALA A 48 13.59 15.49 -17.67
N VAL A 49 13.08 15.13 -18.85
CA VAL A 49 12.12 15.96 -19.60
C VAL A 49 10.81 16.12 -18.83
N VAL A 50 10.28 15.05 -18.23
CA VAL A 50 9.06 15.16 -17.41
C VAL A 50 9.28 16.07 -16.20
N ARG A 51 10.44 15.99 -15.57
CA ARG A 51 10.80 16.82 -14.40
C ARG A 51 11.10 18.28 -14.75
N SER A 52 11.40 18.60 -16.00
CA SER A 52 11.61 19.98 -16.44
C SER A 52 10.30 20.72 -16.72
N LEU A 53 9.16 20.01 -16.72
CA LEU A 53 7.86 20.64 -16.86
C LEU A 53 7.55 21.51 -15.62
N PRO A 54 6.88 22.66 -15.81
CA PRO A 54 6.44 23.48 -14.68
C PRO A 54 5.55 22.68 -13.73
N GLU A 55 5.80 22.82 -12.44
CA GLU A 55 4.93 22.24 -11.43
C GLU A 55 3.57 22.96 -11.45
N ALA A 56 2.50 22.19 -11.62
CA ALA A 56 1.14 22.72 -11.69
C ALA A 56 0.46 22.57 -10.34
N GLU A 57 0.06 23.69 -9.74
CA GLU A 57 -0.71 23.67 -8.50
C GLU A 57 -2.10 23.09 -8.77
N PRO A 58 -2.52 22.00 -8.09
CA PRO A 58 -3.85 21.44 -8.27
C PRO A 58 -4.94 22.41 -7.80
N ALA A 59 -6.11 22.36 -8.43
CA ALA A 59 -7.25 23.16 -7.99
C ALA A 59 -7.60 22.84 -6.52
N ARG A 60 -7.93 23.88 -5.73
CA ARG A 60 -8.18 23.75 -4.28
C ARG A 60 -9.29 22.73 -3.95
N ASP A 61 -10.23 22.56 -4.86
CA ASP A 61 -11.39 21.67 -4.76
C ASP A 61 -11.18 20.28 -5.40
N LEU A 62 -9.98 19.99 -5.92
CA LEU A 62 -9.66 18.71 -6.56
C LEU A 62 -9.86 17.52 -5.60
N TRP A 63 -9.40 17.65 -4.35
CA TRP A 63 -9.46 16.55 -3.39
C TRP A 63 -10.89 16.16 -2.98
N PRO A 64 -11.80 17.11 -2.65
CA PRO A 64 -13.22 16.82 -2.48
C PRO A 64 -13.83 16.03 -3.65
N VAL A 65 -13.51 16.39 -4.90
CA VAL A 65 -14.03 15.71 -6.10
C VAL A 65 -13.51 14.29 -6.21
N ILE A 66 -12.20 14.08 -6.03
CA ILE A 66 -11.60 12.73 -6.04
C ILE A 66 -12.21 11.86 -4.95
N ARG A 67 -12.31 12.38 -3.71
CA ARG A 67 -12.89 11.66 -2.57
C ARG A 67 -14.32 11.21 -2.86
N ALA A 68 -15.15 12.10 -3.39
CA ALA A 68 -16.54 11.77 -3.72
C ALA A 68 -16.61 10.63 -4.75
N ARG A 69 -15.76 10.65 -5.78
CA ARG A 69 -15.72 9.60 -6.81
C ARG A 69 -15.26 8.25 -6.24
N VAL A 70 -14.20 8.23 -5.43
CA VAL A 70 -13.70 6.99 -4.80
C VAL A 70 -14.74 6.36 -3.87
N LEU A 71 -15.47 7.17 -3.10
CA LEU A 71 -16.51 6.67 -2.19
C LEU A 71 -17.78 6.23 -2.93
N ALA A 72 -18.07 6.84 -4.08
CA ALA A 72 -19.21 6.47 -4.91
C ALA A 72 -18.97 5.18 -5.71
N GLU A 73 -17.72 4.75 -5.88
CA GLU A 73 -17.40 3.55 -6.64
C GLU A 73 -17.82 2.30 -5.84
N PRO A 74 -18.80 1.52 -6.32
CA PRO A 74 -19.24 0.32 -5.61
C PRO A 74 -18.08 -0.67 -5.53
N SER A 75 -17.88 -1.26 -4.34
CA SER A 75 -16.84 -2.26 -4.16
C SER A 75 -17.01 -3.39 -5.17
N ARG A 76 -15.95 -3.70 -5.93
CA ARG A 76 -15.90 -4.83 -6.88
C ARG A 76 -15.84 -6.19 -6.19
N LEU A 77 -15.97 -6.21 -4.86
CA LEU A 77 -16.03 -7.45 -4.12
C LEU A 77 -17.34 -8.16 -4.45
N PRO A 78 -17.29 -9.41 -4.93
CA PRO A 78 -18.50 -10.19 -5.16
C PRO A 78 -19.25 -10.35 -3.83
N LYS A 79 -20.42 -9.72 -3.71
CA LYS A 79 -21.29 -9.75 -2.51
C LYS A 79 -21.70 -11.17 -2.10
N ASN A 80 -21.58 -12.11 -3.03
CA ASN A 80 -21.85 -13.53 -2.95
C ASN A 80 -20.73 -14.37 -2.31
N LEU A 81 -19.53 -13.81 -2.05
CA LEU A 81 -18.48 -14.53 -1.32
C LEU A 81 -18.73 -14.60 0.21
N LEU A 82 -19.53 -13.69 0.78
CA LEU A 82 -19.83 -13.70 2.22
C LEU A 82 -21.05 -14.56 2.59
N LEU A 83 -22.07 -14.68 1.73
CA LEU A 83 -23.31 -15.42 2.06
C LEU A 83 -23.82 -16.38 0.96
N GLY A 84 -23.16 -16.43 -0.21
CA GLY A 84 -23.73 -17.01 -1.43
C GLY A 84 -23.26 -18.41 -1.78
N ASN A 85 -23.37 -19.39 -0.86
CA ASN A 85 -23.64 -20.79 -1.22
C ASN A 85 -23.83 -21.73 -0.02
N LEU A 86 -23.43 -21.33 1.19
CA LEU A 86 -23.50 -22.21 2.37
C LEU A 86 -24.95 -22.45 2.84
N SER A 87 -25.83 -21.46 2.63
CA SER A 87 -27.27 -21.52 2.93
C SER A 87 -27.97 -22.68 2.21
N SER A 88 -27.63 -22.95 0.94
CA SER A 88 -28.30 -24.03 0.19
C SER A 88 -27.89 -25.43 0.65
N TYR A 89 -26.69 -25.57 1.23
CA TYR A 89 -26.16 -26.85 1.69
C TYR A 89 -26.53 -27.18 3.14
N TRP A 90 -26.83 -26.18 3.97
CA TRP A 90 -27.13 -26.37 5.40
C TRP A 90 -28.64 -26.42 5.73
N ARG A 91 -29.52 -26.09 4.78
CA ARG A 91 -30.98 -26.17 4.97
C ARG A 91 -31.51 -27.55 5.39
N PRO A 92 -31.08 -28.69 4.79
CA PRO A 92 -31.54 -29.99 5.28
C PRO A 92 -30.88 -30.39 6.61
N ALA A 93 -29.69 -29.87 6.93
CA ALA A 93 -28.98 -30.15 8.18
C ALA A 93 -29.55 -29.40 9.39
N MET A 94 -30.09 -28.19 9.20
CA MET A 94 -30.68 -27.38 10.28
C MET A 94 -32.05 -27.86 10.76
N ALA A 95 -32.80 -28.61 9.94
CA ALA A 95 -34.08 -29.20 10.37
C ALA A 95 -33.91 -30.26 11.46
N LEU A 96 -32.81 -31.02 11.44
CA LEU A 96 -32.46 -32.00 12.49
C LEU A 96 -31.77 -31.35 13.70
N ALA A 97 -31.01 -30.26 13.48
CA ALA A 97 -30.31 -29.56 14.56
C ALA A 97 -31.24 -28.68 15.43
N ALA A 98 -32.32 -28.12 14.87
CA ALA A 98 -33.25 -27.26 15.62
C ALA A 98 -33.94 -27.98 16.80
N ALA A 99 -34.25 -29.27 16.65
CA ALA A 99 -34.82 -30.09 17.74
C ALA A 99 -33.80 -30.36 18.86
N GLY A 100 -32.52 -30.55 18.51
CA GLY A 100 -31.43 -30.72 19.50
C GLY A 100 -31.03 -29.41 20.17
N ALA A 101 -31.05 -28.29 19.44
CA ALA A 101 -30.68 -26.98 19.95
C ALA A 101 -31.70 -26.41 20.94
N ALA A 102 -33.00 -26.68 20.78
CA ALA A 102 -34.02 -26.25 21.75
C ALA A 102 -33.82 -26.92 23.13
N ALA A 103 -33.42 -28.20 23.15
CA ALA A 103 -33.12 -28.94 24.38
C ALA A 103 -31.78 -28.50 25.01
N ALA A 104 -30.77 -28.17 24.21
CA ALA A 104 -29.47 -27.69 24.68
C ALA A 104 -29.50 -26.21 25.12
N ALA A 105 -30.29 -25.33 24.46
CA ALA A 105 -30.44 -23.92 24.83
C ALA A 105 -31.15 -23.74 26.18
N LEU A 106 -32.03 -24.67 26.55
CA LEU A 106 -32.66 -24.71 27.88
C LEU A 106 -31.68 -25.19 28.98
N TRP A 107 -30.62 -25.91 28.59
CA TRP A 107 -29.64 -26.51 29.50
C TRP A 107 -28.37 -25.66 29.67
N ILE A 108 -28.06 -24.81 28.68
CA ILE A 108 -26.85 -23.95 28.62
C ILE A 108 -27.27 -22.47 28.63
N TRP A 109 -28.34 -22.10 29.35
CA TRP A 109 -28.55 -20.69 29.68
C TRP A 109 -27.75 -20.31 30.94
N PRO A 110 -26.45 -20.03 30.78
CA PRO A 110 -25.88 -18.91 31.49
C PRO A 110 -25.24 -17.90 30.53
N ALA A 111 -25.56 -16.64 30.79
CA ALA A 111 -24.87 -15.41 30.38
C ALA A 111 -24.63 -15.20 28.87
N ALA A 112 -25.36 -14.23 28.31
CA ALA A 112 -25.05 -13.63 27.02
C ALA A 112 -23.55 -13.24 26.93
N PRO A 113 -22.86 -13.50 25.80
CA PRO A 113 -21.48 -13.07 25.64
C PRO A 113 -21.43 -11.53 25.72
N PRO A 114 -20.43 -10.95 26.41
CA PRO A 114 -20.32 -9.49 26.49
C PRO A 114 -20.12 -8.95 25.08
N THR A 115 -20.99 -8.03 24.67
CA THR A 115 -20.77 -7.21 23.47
C THR A 115 -19.42 -6.51 23.62
N PRO A 116 -18.48 -6.70 22.69
CA PRO A 116 -17.18 -6.06 22.79
C PRO A 116 -17.37 -4.54 22.83
N SER A 117 -16.92 -3.93 23.93
CA SER A 117 -16.97 -2.48 24.07
C SER A 117 -16.01 -1.84 23.07
N ALA A 118 -16.27 -0.58 22.71
CA ALA A 118 -15.38 0.18 21.82
C ALA A 118 -13.91 0.15 22.28
N GLY A 119 -13.68 0.06 23.60
CA GLY A 119 -12.34 -0.07 24.18
C GLY A 119 -11.63 -1.40 23.85
N ALA A 120 -12.36 -2.51 23.75
CA ALA A 120 -11.79 -3.81 23.40
C ALA A 120 -11.34 -3.85 21.94
N LEU A 121 -12.12 -3.22 21.04
CA LEU A 121 -11.76 -3.07 19.63
C LEU A 121 -10.56 -2.15 19.45
N ALA A 122 -10.51 -1.04 20.19
CA ALA A 122 -9.35 -0.13 20.19
C ALA A 122 -8.08 -0.81 20.71
N ALA A 123 -8.18 -1.64 21.75
CA ALA A 123 -7.05 -2.41 22.29
C ALA A 123 -6.54 -3.47 21.29
N ALA A 124 -7.44 -4.14 20.57
CA ALA A 124 -7.06 -5.09 19.53
C ALA A 124 -6.33 -4.44 18.33
N GLN A 125 -6.67 -3.18 18.02
CA GLN A 125 -6.05 -2.40 16.95
C GLN A 125 -4.80 -1.61 17.40
N ALA A 126 -4.54 -1.53 18.71
CA ALA A 126 -3.43 -0.80 19.28
C ALA A 126 -2.02 -1.21 18.77
N PRO A 127 -1.69 -2.49 18.50
CA PRO A 127 -0.37 -2.83 17.99
C PRO A 127 -0.14 -2.31 16.56
N TYR A 128 -1.15 -2.39 15.70
CA TYR A 128 -1.09 -1.87 14.32
C TYR A 128 -0.97 -0.34 14.29
N VAL A 129 -1.79 0.36 15.09
CA VAL A 129 -1.73 1.82 15.20
C VAL A 129 -0.39 2.28 15.78
N ARG A 130 0.16 1.57 16.76
CA ARG A 130 1.47 1.88 17.36
C ARG A 130 2.62 1.73 16.36
N GLU A 131 2.59 0.69 15.54
CA GLU A 131 3.63 0.46 14.52
C GLU A 131 3.57 1.52 13.40
N HIS A 132 2.38 1.89 12.94
CA HIS A 132 2.22 2.98 11.98
C HIS A 132 2.55 4.37 12.56
N LEU A 133 2.30 4.59 13.86
CA LEU A 133 2.71 5.83 14.54
C LEU A 133 4.23 5.92 14.72
N GLN A 134 4.95 4.80 14.83
CA GLN A 134 6.42 4.80 14.88
C GLN A 134 7.06 5.18 13.54
N PHE A 135 6.42 4.80 12.41
CA PHE A 135 6.85 5.24 11.08
C PHE A 135 6.55 6.72 10.80
N THR A 136 5.50 7.27 11.41
CA THR A 136 5.07 8.68 11.19
C THR A 136 5.60 9.67 12.23
N SER A 137 6.12 9.20 13.37
CA SER A 137 6.62 10.06 14.46
C SER A 137 8.05 10.56 14.30
N VAL A 138 8.77 10.17 13.23
CA VAL A 138 10.08 10.77 12.89
C VAL A 138 9.95 12.26 12.51
N GLY A 139 8.74 12.79 12.31
CA GLY A 139 8.48 14.18 11.93
C GLY A 139 7.95 15.11 13.03
N ARG A 140 8.00 14.75 14.33
CA ARG A 140 7.55 15.67 15.40
C ARG A 140 8.68 16.00 16.38
N LEU A 141 9.67 16.75 15.90
CA LEU A 141 10.53 17.55 16.76
C LEU A 141 10.03 19.00 16.76
N SER A 142 9.81 19.51 17.97
CA SER A 142 9.92 20.90 18.40
C SER A 142 9.30 22.03 17.56
N GLY A 143 8.31 22.69 18.17
CA GLY A 143 8.20 24.16 18.23
C GLY A 143 8.28 24.96 16.91
N ALA A 144 7.13 25.48 16.50
CA ALA A 144 6.98 26.81 15.88
C ALA A 144 8.16 27.35 15.06
N ALA A 145 8.37 26.84 13.84
CA ALA A 145 8.91 27.61 12.71
C ALA A 145 8.84 26.77 11.42
N ALA A 146 8.36 27.39 10.35
CA ALA A 146 8.53 27.01 8.94
C ALA A 146 8.14 25.58 8.54
N ALA A 147 6.98 25.47 7.88
CA ALA A 147 6.71 24.37 6.97
C ALA A 147 7.71 24.43 5.81
N GLU A 148 8.65 23.48 5.76
CA GLU A 148 9.35 23.14 4.53
C GLU A 148 8.95 21.71 4.09
N PRO A 149 8.71 21.50 2.80
CA PRO A 149 8.29 20.20 2.29
C PRO A 149 9.43 19.19 2.36
N VAL A 150 9.06 17.93 2.59
CA VAL A 150 9.94 16.77 2.49
C VAL A 150 10.50 16.71 1.06
N ILE A 151 11.73 17.16 0.88
CA ILE A 151 12.48 16.97 -0.37
C ILE A 151 12.79 15.48 -0.46
N ILE A 152 12.05 14.77 -1.30
CA ILE A 152 12.40 13.42 -1.74
C ILE A 152 13.74 13.54 -2.47
N PHE A 153 14.76 12.93 -1.88
CA PHE A 153 16.16 12.90 -2.29
C PHE A 153 16.32 12.79 -3.83
N ALA A 154 16.59 13.91 -4.48
CA ALA A 154 17.02 13.99 -5.87
C ALA A 154 18.41 14.61 -5.92
N ALA A 155 19.43 13.83 -5.55
CA ALA A 155 20.81 14.26 -5.70
C ALA A 155 21.71 13.06 -5.98
N ARG A 156 21.85 12.68 -7.27
CA ARG A 156 23.11 12.09 -7.81
C ARG A 156 23.22 11.93 -9.34
N TYR A 157 22.56 12.75 -10.17
CA TYR A 157 22.67 12.59 -11.63
C TYR A 157 23.60 13.61 -12.33
N GLU A 158 24.38 14.39 -11.59
CA GLU A 158 25.32 15.38 -12.17
C GLU A 158 26.70 14.79 -12.53
N GLY A 159 26.88 13.47 -12.50
CA GLY A 159 28.21 12.85 -12.57
C GLY A 159 28.59 12.10 -13.86
N LEU A 160 27.77 12.08 -14.92
CA LEU A 160 28.02 11.23 -16.09
C LEU A 160 27.99 11.97 -17.45
N ALA A 161 28.34 13.25 -17.47
CA ALA A 161 28.62 13.97 -18.71
C ALA A 161 30.07 14.49 -18.73
N HIS A 162 30.76 14.18 -19.83
CA HIS A 162 32.09 14.61 -20.30
C HIS A 162 33.29 13.69 -20.03
N PRO A 163 34.10 13.42 -21.08
CA PRO A 163 35.09 14.37 -21.60
C PRO A 163 34.57 15.40 -22.61
#